data_AF-A0A938ABF7-F1
#
_entry.id   AF-A0A938ABF7-F1
#
_cell.length_a   1.000
_cell.length_b   1.000
_cell.length_c   1.000
_cell.angle_alpha   90.00
_cell.angle_beta   90.00
_cell.angle_gamma   90.00
#
_symmetry.space_group_name_H-M   'P 1'
#
loop_
_entity.id
_entity.type
_entity.pdbx_description
1 polymer ?
#
loop_
_entity_poly.entity_id
_entity_poly.type
_entity_poly.pdbx_seq_one_letter_code
_entity_poly.pdbx_strand_id
1 'polypeptide(L)'
;MNPKALTPRQRRFVEEFARDRNAAAAYRRAGYTGRRASAKAAAAGDSPVVRAAIERAERDAVRDAVSDASHVVARYAAIAFASVADYIVIAPDGTIEADPAAVDAERMGALEAFDVRERPVSKKAGGGRIRRIRIRLVDKLVALDALARLLGLFVARNEDHFRHRPAELRVFPAPAPETGTEQESPPPLFAGAGPTAARRARFVAEFLRHGDATRAYIAAGFKNTASAGRNAWKLSADPAIRAAIEAGRLRMARRHAISDRRVIEEYARIAFADVTHCLDSRDGVTRLALHDAQPEDLAALRELVVKQHIERADGGPPVTLSWRLKLARKDRALDALVRHRGLFSKTKPSSS
;
A
#
# COMPACT_ATOMS: atom_id res chain seq x y z
N MET A 1 -35.91 -21.75 4.47
CA MET A 1 -35.94 -21.93 3.01
C MET A 1 -34.54 -22.29 2.55
N ASN A 2 -34.34 -23.45 1.92
CA ASN A 2 -33.04 -23.84 1.37
C ASN A 2 -32.61 -22.85 0.28
N PRO A 3 -31.41 -22.26 0.31
CA PRO A 3 -30.93 -21.46 -0.80
C PRO A 3 -30.85 -22.38 -2.02
N LYS A 4 -31.63 -22.08 -3.08
CA LYS A 4 -31.60 -22.85 -4.33
C LYS A 4 -30.15 -22.93 -4.83
N ALA A 5 -29.61 -24.13 -4.91
CA ALA A 5 -28.26 -24.36 -5.41
C ALA A 5 -28.16 -23.91 -6.88
N LEU A 6 -27.01 -23.35 -7.27
CA LEU A 6 -26.76 -22.95 -8.66
C LEU A 6 -26.85 -24.16 -9.59
N THR A 7 -27.58 -23.99 -10.69
CA THR A 7 -27.56 -24.99 -11.78
C THR A 7 -26.17 -25.02 -12.46
N PRO A 8 -25.78 -26.12 -13.14
CA PRO A 8 -24.50 -26.20 -13.83
C PRO A 8 -24.25 -25.06 -14.83
N ARG A 9 -25.28 -24.62 -15.55
CA ARG A 9 -25.19 -23.49 -16.48
C ARG A 9 -25.02 -22.15 -15.77
N GLN A 10 -25.69 -21.93 -14.64
CA GLN A 10 -25.50 -20.73 -13.82
C GLN A 10 -24.10 -20.68 -13.21
N ARG A 11 -23.56 -21.82 -12.76
CA ARG A 11 -22.18 -21.91 -12.26
C ARG A 11 -21.17 -21.52 -13.35
N ARG A 12 -21.31 -22.10 -14.54
CA ARG A 12 -20.44 -21.78 -15.69
C ARG A 12 -20.58 -20.33 -16.14
N PHE A 13 -21.78 -19.75 -16.04
CA PHE A 13 -21.98 -18.32 -16.28
C PHE A 13 -21.20 -17.45 -15.30
N VAL A 14 -21.23 -17.77 -14.00
CA VAL A 14 -20.46 -17.05 -12.97
C VAL A 14 -18.96 -17.14 -13.23
N GLU A 15 -18.45 -18.34 -13.56
CA GLU A 15 -17.02 -18.57 -13.88
C GLU A 15 -16.55 -17.75 -15.09
N GLU A 16 -17.33 -17.76 -16.18
CA GLU A 16 -17.01 -17.03 -17.40
C GLU A 16 -17.17 -15.52 -17.24
N PHE A 17 -18.13 -15.07 -16.43
CA PHE A 17 -18.33 -13.65 -16.14
C PHE A 17 -17.21 -13.09 -15.26
N ALA A 18 -16.70 -13.87 -14.31
CA ALA A 18 -15.59 -13.47 -13.45
C ALA A 18 -14.29 -13.20 -14.21
N ARG A 19 -14.11 -13.76 -15.42
CA ARG A 19 -12.90 -13.59 -16.24
C ARG A 19 -12.83 -12.24 -16.96
N ASP A 20 -13.89 -11.83 -17.65
CA ASP A 20 -13.86 -10.66 -18.55
C ASP A 20 -14.98 -9.65 -18.28
N ARG A 21 -15.80 -9.88 -17.23
CA ARG A 21 -16.96 -9.04 -16.84
C ARG A 21 -17.95 -8.78 -17.97
N ASN A 22 -17.99 -9.67 -18.97
CA ASN A 22 -18.88 -9.53 -20.12
C ASN A 22 -20.07 -10.50 -20.00
N ALA A 23 -21.21 -9.99 -19.54
CA ALA A 23 -22.42 -10.79 -19.30
C ALA A 23 -22.91 -11.51 -20.58
N ALA A 24 -22.89 -10.84 -21.73
CA ALA A 24 -23.36 -11.44 -22.99
C ALA A 24 -22.39 -12.52 -23.52
N ALA A 25 -21.08 -12.36 -23.32
CA ALA A 25 -20.09 -13.36 -23.66
C ALA A 25 -20.14 -14.55 -22.69
N ALA A 26 -20.22 -14.29 -21.38
CA ALA A 26 -20.35 -15.32 -20.35
C ALA A 26 -21.61 -16.16 -20.52
N TYR A 27 -22.74 -15.54 -20.88
CA TYR A 27 -24.00 -16.24 -21.15
C TYR A 27 -23.88 -17.20 -22.35
N ARG A 28 -23.20 -16.78 -23.41
CA ARG A 28 -22.93 -17.65 -24.56
C ARG A 28 -21.97 -18.79 -24.20
N ARG A 29 -20.86 -18.50 -23.52
CA ARG A 29 -19.85 -19.51 -23.11
C ARG A 29 -20.38 -20.50 -22.07
N ALA A 30 -21.37 -20.09 -21.27
CA ALA A 30 -22.10 -20.96 -20.36
C ALA A 30 -23.09 -21.92 -21.05
N GLY A 31 -23.24 -21.81 -22.38
CA GLY A 31 -24.06 -22.73 -23.19
C GLY A 31 -25.53 -22.37 -23.27
N TYR A 32 -25.91 -21.11 -23.02
CA TYR A 32 -27.28 -20.65 -23.23
C TYR A 32 -27.53 -20.29 -24.71
N THR A 33 -28.67 -20.74 -25.25
CA THR A 33 -29.10 -20.52 -26.64
C THR A 33 -30.28 -19.54 -26.71
N GLY A 34 -30.31 -18.68 -27.73
CA GLY A 34 -31.45 -17.79 -28.03
C GLY A 34 -31.08 -16.41 -28.57
N ARG A 35 -31.95 -15.83 -29.40
CA ARG A 35 -31.85 -14.41 -29.81
C ARG A 35 -32.05 -13.50 -28.59
N ARG A 36 -31.31 -12.37 -28.53
CA ARG A 36 -31.24 -11.41 -27.40
C ARG A 36 -30.47 -11.88 -26.15
N ALA A 37 -29.24 -12.37 -26.35
CA ALA A 37 -28.35 -12.80 -25.27
C ALA A 37 -28.13 -11.72 -24.18
N SER A 38 -28.02 -10.44 -24.55
CA SER A 38 -27.78 -9.34 -23.59
C SER A 38 -28.95 -9.13 -22.61
N ALA A 39 -30.21 -9.15 -23.10
CA ALA A 39 -31.39 -8.98 -22.25
C ALA A 39 -31.61 -10.18 -21.32
N LYS A 40 -31.33 -11.40 -21.79
CA LYS A 40 -31.42 -12.62 -20.98
C LYS A 40 -30.26 -12.75 -19.99
N ALA A 41 -29.08 -12.25 -20.32
CA ALA A 41 -27.93 -12.19 -19.41
C ALA A 41 -28.16 -11.20 -18.25
N ALA A 42 -28.79 -10.05 -18.52
CA ALA A 42 -29.21 -9.11 -17.47
C ALA A 42 -30.20 -9.76 -16.50
N ALA A 43 -31.25 -10.41 -17.01
CA ALA A 43 -32.22 -11.14 -16.19
C ALA A 43 -31.61 -12.33 -15.42
N ALA A 44 -30.60 -13.01 -15.97
CA ALA A 44 -29.87 -14.07 -15.27
C ALA A 44 -28.97 -13.54 -14.16
N GLY A 45 -28.37 -12.36 -14.34
CA GLY A 45 -27.58 -11.65 -13.33
C GLY A 45 -28.41 -11.02 -12.21
N ASP A 46 -29.70 -10.74 -12.46
CA ASP A 46 -30.65 -10.24 -11.46
C ASP A 46 -31.19 -11.32 -10.51
N SER A 47 -30.93 -12.60 -10.80
CA SER A 47 -31.22 -13.68 -9.86
C SER A 47 -30.41 -13.48 -8.57
N PRO A 48 -31.04 -13.38 -7.38
CA PRO A 48 -30.34 -13.17 -6.11
C PRO A 48 -29.25 -14.21 -5.83
N VAL A 49 -29.47 -15.45 -6.29
CA VAL A 49 -28.53 -16.57 -6.14
C VAL A 49 -27.30 -16.40 -7.05
N VAL A 50 -27.50 -15.92 -8.29
CA VAL A 50 -26.40 -15.69 -9.25
C VAL A 50 -25.62 -14.45 -8.85
N ARG A 51 -26.29 -13.38 -8.42
CA ARG A 51 -25.64 -12.17 -7.91
C ARG A 51 -24.75 -12.46 -6.69
N ALA A 52 -25.28 -13.18 -5.70
CA ALA A 52 -24.50 -13.61 -4.54
C ALA A 52 -23.30 -14.51 -4.92
N ALA A 53 -23.43 -15.30 -5.98
CA ALA A 53 -22.35 -16.13 -6.50
C ALA A 53 -21.28 -15.33 -7.27
N ILE A 54 -21.68 -14.31 -8.04
CA ILE A 54 -20.76 -13.36 -8.68
C ILE A 54 -20.01 -12.58 -7.62
N GLU A 55 -20.70 -11.98 -6.64
CA GLU A 55 -20.06 -11.26 -5.52
C GLU A 55 -19.11 -12.16 -4.73
N ARG A 56 -19.43 -13.45 -4.58
CA ARG A 56 -18.53 -14.42 -3.97
C ARG A 56 -17.33 -14.71 -4.87
N ALA A 57 -17.52 -14.96 -6.15
CA ALA A 57 -16.46 -15.22 -7.11
C ALA A 57 -15.53 -14.01 -7.29
N GLU A 58 -16.06 -12.78 -7.25
CA GLU A 58 -15.29 -11.55 -7.28
C GLU A 58 -14.48 -11.36 -6.00
N ARG A 59 -15.08 -11.60 -4.82
CA ARG A 59 -14.33 -11.62 -3.55
C ARG A 59 -13.24 -12.67 -3.56
N ASP A 60 -13.53 -13.86 -4.08
CA ASP A 60 -12.59 -14.96 -4.20
C ASP A 60 -11.45 -14.61 -5.18
N ALA A 61 -11.76 -14.00 -6.32
CA ALA A 61 -10.79 -13.57 -7.33
C ALA A 61 -9.90 -12.42 -6.85
N VAL A 62 -10.46 -11.42 -6.15
CA VAL A 62 -9.67 -10.35 -5.50
C VAL A 62 -8.78 -10.95 -4.41
N ARG A 63 -9.32 -11.87 -3.59
CA ARG A 63 -8.56 -12.58 -2.57
C ARG A 63 -7.39 -13.38 -3.17
N ASP A 64 -7.58 -14.00 -4.34
CA ASP A 64 -6.55 -14.79 -4.99
C ASP A 64 -5.55 -13.92 -5.77
N ALA A 65 -5.95 -12.75 -6.27
CA ALA A 65 -5.06 -11.77 -6.92
C ALA A 65 -4.19 -10.97 -5.92
N VAL A 66 -4.69 -10.72 -4.70
CA VAL A 66 -3.99 -10.03 -3.60
C VAL A 66 -3.24 -11.01 -2.69
N SER A 67 -3.10 -12.27 -3.11
CA SER A 67 -2.84 -13.42 -2.24
C SER A 67 -1.45 -13.54 -1.62
N ASP A 68 -0.54 -12.60 -1.86
CA ASP A 68 0.75 -12.52 -1.17
C ASP A 68 0.83 -11.25 -0.31
N ALA A 69 0.68 -11.42 1.00
CA ALA A 69 0.84 -10.35 1.97
C ALA A 69 2.22 -9.67 1.86
N SER A 70 3.28 -10.39 1.48
CA SER A 70 4.61 -9.80 1.28
C SER A 70 4.59 -8.77 0.15
N HIS A 71 3.94 -9.07 -0.97
CA HIS A 71 3.78 -8.12 -2.06
C HIS A 71 2.94 -6.90 -1.65
N VAL A 72 1.85 -7.11 -0.90
CA VAL A 72 1.03 -6.00 -0.37
C VAL A 72 1.85 -5.10 0.56
N VAL A 73 2.67 -5.69 1.43
CA VAL A 73 3.57 -4.94 2.32
C VAL A 73 4.60 -4.13 1.52
N ALA A 74 5.20 -4.71 0.48
CA ALA A 74 6.11 -4.00 -0.43
C ALA A 74 5.41 -2.79 -1.09
N ARG A 75 4.16 -2.97 -1.56
CA ARG A 75 3.38 -1.88 -2.16
C ARG A 75 3.07 -0.76 -1.17
N TYR A 76 2.74 -1.11 0.08
CA TYR A 76 2.58 -0.10 1.13
C TYR A 76 3.90 0.60 1.44
N ALA A 77 5.04 -0.10 1.45
CA ALA A 77 6.36 0.52 1.63
C ALA A 77 6.68 1.52 0.52
N ALA A 78 6.47 1.14 -0.75
CA ALA A 78 6.69 2.00 -1.89
C ALA A 78 5.86 3.29 -1.79
N ILE A 79 4.58 3.20 -1.42
CA ILE A 79 3.72 4.38 -1.21
C ILE A 79 4.20 5.20 0.00
N ALA A 80 4.43 4.54 1.14
CA ALA A 80 4.75 5.21 2.41
C ALA A 80 6.03 6.05 2.31
N PHE A 81 7.03 5.57 1.57
CA PHE A 81 8.36 6.16 1.54
C PHE A 81 8.71 6.88 0.22
N ALA A 82 7.79 6.95 -0.75
CA ALA A 82 8.03 7.65 -2.02
C ALA A 82 8.27 9.15 -1.82
N SER A 83 9.28 9.73 -2.43
CA SER A 83 9.53 11.17 -2.42
C SER A 83 9.31 11.77 -3.79
N VAL A 84 8.92 13.05 -3.88
CA VAL A 84 8.90 13.75 -5.19
C VAL A 84 10.30 13.77 -5.82
N ALA A 85 11.36 13.77 -4.98
CA ALA A 85 12.75 13.68 -5.41
C ALA A 85 13.05 12.41 -6.22
N ASP A 86 12.27 11.33 -6.07
CA ASP A 86 12.47 10.09 -6.82
C ASP A 86 12.04 10.20 -8.29
N TYR A 87 11.36 11.29 -8.67
CA TYR A 87 10.73 11.45 -9.99
C TYR A 87 11.24 12.68 -10.76
N ILE A 88 12.15 13.45 -10.16
CA ILE A 88 12.72 14.65 -10.79
C ILE A 88 14.23 14.61 -10.73
N VAL A 89 14.86 15.24 -11.71
CA VAL A 89 16.29 15.56 -11.72
C VAL A 89 16.40 17.07 -11.82
N ILE A 90 17.25 17.68 -11.01
CA ILE A 90 17.54 19.12 -11.09
C ILE A 90 18.91 19.25 -11.74
N ALA A 91 18.94 19.75 -12.96
CA ALA A 91 20.17 19.98 -13.69
C ALA A 91 20.98 21.14 -13.06
N PRO A 92 22.30 21.23 -13.30
CA PRO A 92 23.15 22.29 -12.72
C PRO A 92 22.72 23.72 -13.07
N ASP A 93 22.02 23.90 -14.19
CA ASP A 93 21.46 25.18 -14.64
C ASP A 93 20.13 25.53 -13.95
N GLY A 94 19.64 24.67 -13.05
CA GLY A 94 18.36 24.80 -12.37
C GLY A 94 17.16 24.25 -13.15
N THR A 95 17.37 23.64 -14.32
CA THR A 95 16.29 23.00 -15.09
C THR A 95 15.76 21.82 -14.29
N ILE A 96 14.44 21.76 -14.11
CA ILE A 96 13.79 20.60 -13.49
C ILE A 96 13.36 19.65 -14.60
N GLU A 97 13.87 18.44 -14.56
CA GLU A 97 13.58 17.37 -15.52
C GLU A 97 12.81 16.26 -14.85
N ALA A 98 11.98 15.59 -15.63
CA ALA A 98 11.24 14.42 -15.18
C ALA A 98 10.98 13.54 -16.41
N ASP A 99 11.32 12.26 -16.31
CA ASP A 99 11.08 11.29 -17.38
C ASP A 99 10.23 10.14 -16.84
N PRO A 100 8.93 10.06 -17.22
CA PRO A 100 8.07 8.95 -16.87
C PRO A 100 8.59 7.57 -17.33
N ALA A 101 9.38 7.51 -18.41
CA ALA A 101 9.93 6.25 -18.91
C ALA A 101 11.11 5.73 -18.07
N ALA A 102 11.78 6.61 -17.33
CA ALA A 102 12.91 6.26 -16.47
C ALA A 102 12.49 5.74 -15.08
N VAL A 103 11.19 5.79 -14.75
CA VAL A 103 10.67 5.37 -13.44
C VAL A 103 10.30 3.90 -13.46
N ASP A 104 10.85 3.15 -12.51
CA ASP A 104 10.55 1.72 -12.37
C ASP A 104 9.09 1.45 -11.94
N ALA A 105 8.63 0.22 -12.18
CA ALA A 105 7.25 -0.19 -11.91
C ALA A 105 6.86 -0.11 -10.42
N GLU A 106 7.83 -0.21 -9.51
CA GLU A 106 7.59 -0.13 -8.07
C GLU A 106 7.24 1.32 -7.69
N ARG A 107 8.10 2.27 -8.06
CA ARG A 107 7.92 3.72 -7.86
C ARG A 107 6.71 4.27 -8.60
N MET A 108 6.41 3.76 -9.79
CA MET A 108 5.19 4.13 -10.52
C MET A 108 3.92 3.84 -9.70
N GLY A 109 3.99 2.86 -8.81
CA GLY A 109 2.92 2.49 -7.92
C GLY A 109 2.50 3.51 -6.87
N ALA A 110 3.38 4.47 -6.57
CA ALA A 110 3.14 5.51 -5.59
C ALA A 110 2.55 6.80 -6.20
N LEU A 111 2.29 6.83 -7.51
CA LEU A 111 1.78 7.99 -8.22
C LEU A 111 0.24 7.96 -8.37
N GLU A 112 -0.42 9.08 -8.03
CA GLU A 112 -1.79 9.41 -8.45
C GLU A 112 -1.80 10.08 -9.83
N ALA A 113 -0.78 10.85 -10.17
CA ALA A 113 -0.62 11.48 -11.48
C ALA A 113 0.84 11.77 -11.78
N PHE A 114 1.24 11.53 -13.03
CA PHE A 114 2.53 11.96 -13.56
C PHE A 114 2.34 12.43 -15.01
N ASP A 115 2.35 13.75 -15.21
CA ASP A 115 2.23 14.37 -16.52
C ASP A 115 3.49 15.20 -16.81
N VAL A 116 4.13 14.92 -17.95
CA VAL A 116 5.15 15.81 -18.54
C VAL A 116 4.61 16.27 -19.89
N ARG A 117 4.51 17.59 -20.08
CA ARG A 117 4.00 18.18 -21.33
C ARG A 117 4.93 19.27 -21.79
N GLU A 118 5.34 19.19 -23.05
CA GLU A 118 6.11 20.24 -23.71
C GLU A 118 5.28 20.92 -24.80
N ARG A 119 5.41 22.24 -24.90
CA ARG A 119 4.80 23.02 -25.98
C ARG A 119 5.78 24.09 -26.46
N PRO A 120 5.89 24.32 -27.78
CA PRO A 120 6.68 25.43 -28.29
C PRO A 120 6.05 26.77 -27.87
N VAL A 121 6.90 27.74 -27.55
CA VAL A 121 6.48 29.10 -27.14
C VAL A 121 6.00 29.90 -28.36
N SER A 122 6.56 29.60 -29.54
CA SER A 122 6.24 30.24 -30.81
C SER A 122 6.21 29.20 -31.93
N LYS A 123 5.44 29.46 -32.99
CA LYS A 123 5.43 28.64 -34.22
C LYS A 123 6.68 28.84 -35.10
N LYS A 124 7.54 29.82 -34.78
CA LYS A 124 8.79 30.07 -35.52
C LYS A 124 9.88 29.07 -35.10
N ALA A 125 10.70 28.62 -36.05
CA ALA A 125 11.86 27.77 -35.78
C ALA A 125 12.84 28.49 -34.82
N GLY A 126 13.32 27.79 -33.79
CA GLY A 126 14.22 28.35 -32.77
C GLY A 126 13.54 29.03 -31.58
N GLY A 127 12.20 29.02 -31.50
CA GLY A 127 11.49 29.44 -30.28
C GLY A 127 11.63 28.41 -29.17
N GLY A 128 11.90 28.86 -27.93
CA GLY A 128 12.02 27.97 -26.77
C GLY A 128 10.77 27.14 -26.48
N ARG A 129 10.86 26.24 -25.50
CA ARG A 129 9.77 25.33 -25.11
C ARG A 129 9.26 25.65 -23.71
N ILE A 130 7.96 25.47 -23.48
CA ILE A 130 7.37 25.44 -22.15
C ILE A 130 7.20 23.98 -21.75
N ARG A 131 7.92 23.57 -20.71
CA ARG A 131 7.75 22.27 -20.06
C ARG A 131 6.89 22.42 -18.84
N ARG A 132 5.81 21.65 -18.76
CA ARG A 132 4.96 21.49 -17.58
C ARG A 132 5.15 20.09 -17.01
N ILE A 133 5.67 20.02 -15.80
CA ILE A 133 5.78 18.79 -15.01
C ILE A 133 4.70 18.83 -13.93
N ARG A 134 3.96 17.73 -13.78
CA ARG A 134 3.03 17.51 -12.67
C ARG A 134 3.28 16.12 -12.11
N ILE A 135 3.62 16.07 -10.83
CA ILE A 135 3.77 14.84 -10.06
C ILE A 135 2.82 14.93 -8.87
N ARG A 136 2.04 13.88 -8.65
CA ARG A 136 1.14 13.76 -7.51
C ARG A 136 1.25 12.37 -6.94
N LEU A 137 1.64 12.27 -5.67
CA LEU A 137 1.78 11.01 -4.94
C LEU A 137 0.46 10.59 -4.31
N VAL A 138 0.30 9.26 -4.16
CA VAL A 138 -0.72 8.64 -3.33
C VAL A 138 -0.58 9.13 -1.90
N ASP A 139 -1.70 9.20 -1.18
CA ASP A 139 -1.69 9.55 0.24
C ASP A 139 -0.87 8.54 1.07
N LYS A 140 0.32 8.97 1.51
CA LYS A 140 1.25 8.18 2.32
C LYS A 140 0.66 7.71 3.64
N LEU A 141 -0.26 8.47 4.24
CA LEU A 141 -0.72 8.22 5.61
C LEU A 141 -1.44 6.89 5.76
N VAL A 142 -2.21 6.50 4.75
CA VAL A 142 -2.93 5.21 4.76
C VAL A 142 -1.92 4.05 4.74
N ALA A 143 -0.85 4.19 3.96
CA ALA A 143 0.22 3.21 3.89
C ALA A 143 1.02 3.16 5.19
N LEU A 144 1.44 4.31 5.73
CA LEU A 144 2.13 4.41 7.01
C LEU A 144 1.29 3.81 8.15
N ASP A 145 -0.02 4.07 8.21
CA ASP A 145 -0.91 3.48 9.22
C ASP A 145 -1.02 1.95 9.10
N ALA A 146 -0.95 1.42 7.87
CA ALA A 146 -0.92 -0.03 7.65
C ALA A 146 0.41 -0.64 8.11
N LEU A 147 1.54 -0.02 7.76
CA LEU A 147 2.88 -0.47 8.18
C LEU A 147 3.06 -0.36 9.69
N ALA A 148 2.56 0.70 10.33
CA ALA A 148 2.62 0.86 11.77
C ALA A 148 1.84 -0.23 12.51
N ARG A 149 0.68 -0.66 11.96
CA ARG A 149 -0.06 -1.81 12.50
C ARG A 149 0.65 -3.13 12.28
N LEU A 150 1.31 -3.31 11.12
CA LEU A 150 2.13 -4.49 10.85
C LEU A 150 3.26 -4.65 11.86
N LEU A 151 3.87 -3.54 12.28
CA LEU A 151 4.95 -3.48 13.26
C LEU A 151 4.47 -3.49 14.72
N GLY A 152 3.16 -3.41 14.96
CA GLY A 152 2.61 -3.29 16.31
C GLY A 152 2.92 -1.96 17.01
N LEU A 153 3.22 -0.89 16.26
CA LEU A 153 3.55 0.45 16.81
C LEU A 153 2.38 1.10 17.57
N PHE A 154 1.15 0.70 17.25
CA PHE A 154 -0.06 1.22 17.88
C PHE A 154 -0.91 0.05 18.39
N VAL A 155 -1.34 0.12 19.65
CA VAL A 155 -2.31 -0.84 20.20
C VAL A 155 -3.68 -0.57 19.56
N ALA A 156 -4.38 -1.63 19.13
CA ALA A 156 -5.74 -1.51 18.63
C ALA A 156 -6.67 -0.95 19.73
N ARG A 157 -7.68 -0.17 19.35
CA ARG A 157 -8.66 0.48 20.25
C ARG A 157 -9.45 -0.48 21.16
N ASN A 158 -9.38 -1.79 20.93
CA ASN A 158 -10.12 -2.79 21.68
C ASN A 158 -9.11 -3.65 22.44
N GLU A 159 -9.12 -3.46 23.75
CA GLU A 159 -8.50 -4.19 24.88
C GLU A 159 -8.21 -5.69 24.58
N ASP A 160 -7.09 -6.27 25.04
CA ASP A 160 -6.78 -6.45 26.46
C ASP A 160 -5.45 -5.83 26.93
N HIS A 161 -5.55 -5.14 28.06
CA HIS A 161 -4.59 -5.00 29.15
C HIS A 161 -3.16 -5.53 28.91
N PHE A 162 -2.37 -4.80 28.11
CA PHE A 162 -0.93 -4.76 28.36
C PHE A 162 -0.56 -3.35 28.75
N ARG A 163 -0.11 -3.23 30.01
CA ARG A 163 0.63 -2.09 30.56
C ARG A 163 1.50 -1.48 29.47
N HIS A 164 1.52 -0.14 29.42
CA HIS A 164 2.50 0.63 28.67
C HIS A 164 3.84 -0.10 28.70
N ARG A 165 4.24 -0.68 27.56
CA ARG A 165 5.61 -1.13 27.40
C ARG A 165 6.36 0.13 26.99
N PRO A 166 7.24 0.70 27.83
CA PRO A 166 8.12 1.74 27.34
C PRO A 166 8.83 1.18 26.10
N ALA A 167 8.76 1.92 25.00
CA ALA A 167 9.40 1.53 23.76
C ALA A 167 10.91 1.55 24.00
N GLU A 168 11.49 0.41 24.39
CA GLU A 168 12.89 0.15 24.11
C GLU A 168 13.02 0.20 22.59
N LEU A 169 13.60 1.30 22.09
CA LEU A 169 13.88 1.53 20.69
C LEU A 169 14.70 0.33 20.21
N ARG A 170 14.07 -0.60 19.49
CA ARG A 170 14.79 -1.74 18.92
C ARG A 170 15.68 -1.19 17.80
N VAL A 171 16.93 -0.91 18.15
CA VAL A 171 17.97 -0.56 17.18
C VAL A 171 18.25 -1.82 16.37
N PHE A 172 17.86 -1.82 15.10
CA PHE A 172 18.30 -2.83 14.16
C PHE A 172 19.52 -2.28 13.41
N PRO A 173 20.67 -2.99 13.42
CA PRO A 173 21.78 -2.64 12.56
C PRO A 173 21.34 -2.65 11.10
N ALA A 174 21.97 -1.80 10.28
CA ALA A 174 21.74 -1.75 8.84
C ALA A 174 21.87 -3.15 8.21
N PRO A 175 21.07 -3.50 7.18
CA PRO A 175 21.12 -4.81 6.57
C PRO A 175 22.53 -5.08 6.04
N ALA A 176 23.17 -6.13 6.53
CA ALA A 176 24.39 -6.66 5.93
C ALA A 176 24.07 -7.18 4.52
N PRO A 177 25.02 -7.11 3.57
CA PRO A 177 24.84 -7.72 2.26
C PRO A 177 24.57 -9.22 2.46
N GLU A 178 23.48 -9.70 1.87
CA GLU A 178 23.01 -11.08 2.02
C GLU A 178 24.00 -12.06 1.37
N THR A 179 25.02 -12.45 2.13
CA THR A 179 25.81 -13.66 1.85
C THR A 179 25.25 -14.79 2.69
N GLY A 180 24.51 -15.68 2.05
CA GLY A 180 24.15 -16.96 2.64
C GLY A 180 22.65 -17.19 2.65
N THR A 181 22.27 -18.28 2.00
CA THR A 181 21.02 -19.00 2.19
C THR A 181 20.76 -19.27 3.67
N GLU A 182 20.16 -18.32 4.39
CA GLU A 182 19.52 -18.63 5.66
C GLU A 182 18.28 -19.47 5.33
N GLN A 183 18.41 -20.79 5.41
CA GLN A 183 17.28 -21.71 5.45
C GLN A 183 16.41 -21.39 6.67
N GLU A 184 15.50 -20.44 6.50
CA GLU A 184 14.04 -20.63 6.45
C GLU A 184 13.40 -21.61 7.44
N SER A 185 13.93 -21.76 8.65
CA SER A 185 13.23 -22.53 9.69
C SER A 185 12.30 -21.59 10.47
N PRO A 186 10.96 -21.79 10.47
CA PRO A 186 10.07 -21.09 11.39
C PRO A 186 10.56 -21.36 12.83
N PRO A 187 10.34 -20.44 13.79
CA PRO A 187 10.69 -20.69 15.19
C PRO A 187 10.18 -22.07 15.58
N PRO A 188 10.94 -22.90 16.35
CA PRO A 188 10.57 -24.26 16.66
C PRO A 188 9.23 -24.22 17.38
N LEU A 189 8.17 -24.41 16.60
CA LEU A 189 6.87 -23.91 17.01
C LEU A 189 6.31 -24.77 18.14
N PHE A 190 6.84 -25.98 18.33
CA PHE A 190 6.59 -26.85 19.46
C PHE A 190 7.82 -27.75 19.68
N ALA A 191 8.27 -27.88 20.93
CA ALA A 191 9.20 -28.95 21.30
C ALA A 191 8.48 -30.30 21.07
N GLY A 192 8.93 -31.04 20.05
CA GLY A 192 8.35 -32.33 19.64
C GLY A 192 8.01 -32.34 18.15
N ALA A 193 8.74 -33.13 17.37
CA ALA A 193 8.58 -33.32 15.92
C ALA A 193 7.32 -34.14 15.55
N GLY A 194 6.18 -33.86 16.18
CA GLY A 194 4.92 -34.54 15.94
C GLY A 194 4.12 -33.93 14.78
N PRO A 195 3.19 -34.67 14.15
CA PRO A 195 2.33 -34.18 13.06
C PRO A 195 1.57 -32.89 13.41
N THR A 196 1.21 -32.71 14.68
CA THR A 196 0.52 -31.51 15.17
C THR A 196 1.39 -30.26 15.10
N ALA A 197 2.69 -30.37 15.40
CA ALA A 197 3.62 -29.26 15.33
C ALA A 197 3.81 -28.79 13.87
N ALA A 198 3.95 -29.74 12.94
CA ALA A 198 4.06 -29.46 11.50
C ALA A 198 2.80 -28.75 10.96
N ARG A 199 1.60 -29.22 11.33
CA ARG A 199 0.35 -28.55 10.92
C ARG A 199 0.24 -27.13 11.49
N ARG A 200 0.64 -26.92 12.74
CA ARG A 200 0.65 -25.58 13.35
C ARG A 200 1.67 -24.64 12.68
N ALA A 201 2.86 -25.11 12.33
CA ALA A 201 3.82 -24.34 11.55
C ALA A 201 3.28 -23.98 10.16
N ARG A 202 2.65 -24.94 9.47
CA ARG A 202 2.00 -24.70 8.17
C ARG A 202 0.84 -23.70 8.30
N PHE A 203 0.07 -23.76 9.39
CA PHE A 203 -0.97 -22.77 9.66
C PHE A 203 -0.40 -21.35 9.74
N VAL A 204 0.71 -21.16 10.46
CA VAL A 204 1.38 -19.85 10.55
C VAL A 204 1.83 -19.36 9.16
N ALA A 205 2.48 -20.22 8.36
CA ALA A 205 2.94 -19.87 7.02
C ALA A 205 1.78 -19.45 6.10
N GLU A 206 0.71 -20.23 6.05
CA GLU A 206 -0.48 -19.95 5.25
C GLU A 206 -1.22 -18.69 5.73
N PHE A 207 -1.25 -18.47 7.05
CA PHE A 207 -1.86 -17.28 7.63
C PHE A 207 -1.06 -16.02 7.29
N LEU A 208 0.27 -16.08 7.34
CA LEU A 208 1.13 -14.96 6.94
C LEU A 208 1.00 -14.63 5.46
N ARG A 209 0.76 -15.63 4.61
CA ARG A 209 0.56 -15.45 3.17
C ARG A 209 -0.78 -14.78 2.85
N HIS A 210 -1.88 -15.25 3.44
CA HIS A 210 -3.24 -14.90 3.00
C HIS A 210 -4.07 -14.09 4.02
N GLY A 211 -3.67 -14.04 5.28
CA GLY A 211 -4.38 -13.34 6.36
C GLY A 211 -5.72 -13.97 6.81
N ASP A 212 -6.13 -15.10 6.23
CA ASP A 212 -7.37 -15.80 6.56
C ASP A 212 -7.09 -17.02 7.43
N ALA A 213 -7.57 -16.98 8.68
CA ALA A 213 -7.40 -18.06 9.65
C ALA A 213 -8.06 -19.37 9.19
N THR A 214 -9.26 -19.32 8.63
CA THR A 214 -9.99 -20.54 8.24
C THR A 214 -9.31 -21.20 7.04
N ARG A 215 -8.88 -20.41 6.05
CA ARG A 215 -8.11 -20.89 4.90
C ARG A 215 -6.77 -21.49 5.34
N ALA A 216 -6.03 -20.78 6.21
CA ALA A 216 -4.77 -21.27 6.74
C ALA A 216 -4.94 -22.59 7.50
N TYR A 217 -6.02 -22.74 8.25
CA TYR A 217 -6.36 -23.97 8.98
C TYR A 217 -6.62 -25.15 8.04
N ILE A 218 -7.38 -24.94 6.97
CA ILE A 218 -7.64 -25.98 5.99
C ILE A 218 -6.37 -26.34 5.21
N ALA A 219 -5.62 -25.33 4.74
CA ALA A 219 -4.37 -25.51 4.00
C ALA A 219 -3.27 -26.19 4.84
N ALA A 220 -3.27 -25.97 6.14
CA ALA A 220 -2.41 -26.65 7.10
C ALA A 220 -2.74 -28.15 7.28
N GLY A 221 -3.82 -28.65 6.66
CA GLY A 221 -4.22 -30.06 6.74
C GLY A 221 -5.04 -30.41 7.97
N PHE A 222 -5.65 -29.42 8.64
CA PHE A 222 -6.65 -29.69 9.66
C PHE A 222 -8.00 -30.05 9.04
N LYS A 223 -8.83 -30.81 9.78
CA LYS A 223 -10.12 -31.31 9.30
C LYS A 223 -11.07 -30.15 8.96
N ASN A 224 -11.48 -30.07 7.69
CA ASN A 224 -12.49 -29.13 7.23
C ASN A 224 -13.88 -29.61 7.70
N THR A 225 -14.41 -28.98 8.74
CA THR A 225 -15.73 -29.25 9.32
C THR A 225 -16.50 -27.95 9.48
N ALA A 226 -17.78 -28.01 9.84
CA ALA A 226 -18.57 -26.82 10.17
C ALA A 226 -17.94 -25.97 11.30
N SER A 227 -17.07 -26.55 12.13
CA SER A 227 -16.35 -25.86 13.21
C SER A 227 -14.97 -25.33 12.80
N ALA A 228 -14.56 -25.46 11.53
CA ALA A 228 -13.22 -25.04 11.07
C ALA A 228 -12.92 -23.58 11.39
N GLY A 229 -13.87 -22.66 11.15
CA GLY A 229 -13.68 -21.24 11.46
C GLY A 229 -13.49 -20.97 12.96
N ARG A 230 -14.28 -21.60 13.83
CA ARG A 230 -14.14 -21.48 15.28
C ARG A 230 -12.80 -22.03 15.77
N ASN A 231 -12.38 -23.18 15.24
CA ASN A 231 -11.12 -23.81 15.61
C ASN A 231 -9.92 -23.02 15.10
N ALA A 232 -10.00 -22.46 13.88
CA ALA A 232 -9.01 -21.57 13.33
C ALA A 232 -8.84 -20.30 14.18
N TRP A 233 -9.94 -19.70 14.62
CA TRP A 233 -9.91 -18.55 15.53
C TRP A 233 -9.23 -18.90 16.85
N LYS A 234 -9.62 -20.01 17.49
CA LYS A 234 -8.97 -20.50 18.72
C LYS A 234 -7.47 -20.74 18.51
N LEU A 235 -7.09 -21.34 17.39
CA LEU A 235 -5.69 -21.60 17.06
C LEU A 235 -4.91 -20.29 16.85
N SER A 236 -5.49 -19.29 16.19
CA SER A 236 -4.88 -17.96 16.03
C SER A 236 -4.79 -17.17 17.35
N ALA A 237 -5.60 -17.55 18.35
CA ALA A 237 -5.58 -16.94 19.67
C ALA A 237 -4.55 -17.56 20.62
N ASP A 238 -4.02 -18.74 20.27
CA ASP A 238 -2.95 -19.41 21.03
C ASP A 238 -1.71 -18.50 21.12
N PRO A 239 -1.16 -18.26 22.33
CA PRO A 239 -0.03 -17.35 22.52
C PRO A 239 1.21 -17.69 21.68
N ALA A 240 1.53 -18.98 21.50
CA ALA A 240 2.69 -19.41 20.74
C ALA A 240 2.47 -19.18 19.24
N ILE A 241 1.27 -19.47 18.74
CA ILE A 241 0.89 -19.20 17.35
C ILE A 241 0.89 -17.69 17.08
N ARG A 242 0.31 -16.89 17.98
CA ARG A 242 0.29 -15.44 17.89
C ARG A 242 1.70 -14.85 17.86
N ALA A 243 2.59 -15.31 18.74
CA ALA A 243 3.99 -14.89 18.76
C ALA A 243 4.72 -15.23 17.46
N ALA A 244 4.46 -16.40 16.86
CA ALA A 244 5.08 -16.79 15.60
C ALA A 244 4.53 -16.02 14.38
N ILE A 245 3.23 -15.71 14.35
CA ILE A 245 2.63 -14.81 13.35
C ILE A 245 3.27 -13.43 13.48
N GLU A 246 3.40 -12.90 14.69
CA GLU A 246 4.01 -11.60 14.92
C GLU A 246 5.48 -11.59 14.44
N ALA A 247 6.26 -12.58 14.84
CA ALA A 247 7.64 -12.73 14.35
C ALA A 247 7.71 -12.83 12.82
N GLY A 248 6.75 -13.50 12.17
CA GLY A 248 6.65 -13.57 10.72
C GLY A 248 6.35 -12.23 10.06
N ARG A 249 5.45 -11.44 10.63
CA ARG A 249 5.16 -10.08 10.16
C ARG A 249 6.38 -9.16 10.26
N LEU A 250 7.11 -9.23 11.38
CA LEU A 250 8.37 -8.51 11.55
C LEU A 250 9.43 -8.95 10.53
N ARG A 251 9.53 -10.25 10.21
CA ARG A 251 10.42 -10.73 9.14
C ARG A 251 10.04 -10.16 7.77
N MET A 252 8.75 -10.17 7.43
CA MET A 252 8.27 -9.55 6.18
C MET A 252 8.58 -8.06 6.14
N ALA A 253 8.38 -7.35 7.26
CA ALA A 253 8.71 -5.93 7.36
C ALA A 253 10.21 -5.68 7.09
N ARG A 254 11.09 -6.48 7.72
CA ARG A 254 12.55 -6.40 7.53
C ARG A 254 12.97 -6.62 6.08
N ARG A 255 12.39 -7.63 5.40
CA ARG A 255 12.69 -7.92 3.99
C ARG A 255 12.47 -6.70 3.09
N HIS A 256 11.51 -5.85 3.43
CA HIS A 256 11.18 -4.63 2.70
C HIS A 256 11.77 -3.36 3.34
N ALA A 257 12.79 -3.52 4.20
CA ALA A 257 13.45 -2.44 4.93
C ALA A 257 12.48 -1.54 5.72
N ILE A 258 11.38 -2.10 6.22
CA ILE A 258 10.40 -1.42 7.06
C ILE A 258 10.81 -1.63 8.52
N SER A 259 11.02 -0.53 9.24
CA SER A 259 11.30 -0.54 10.68
C SER A 259 10.46 0.49 11.41
N ASP A 260 10.28 0.27 12.71
CA ASP A 260 9.62 1.19 13.65
C ASP A 260 10.16 2.61 13.48
N ARG A 261 11.48 2.74 13.53
CA ARG A 261 12.20 3.99 13.35
C ARG A 261 11.89 4.65 12.02
N ARG A 262 11.97 3.91 10.91
CA ARG A 262 11.72 4.46 9.57
C ARG A 262 10.28 4.97 9.41
N VAL A 263 9.30 4.26 9.95
CA VAL A 263 7.89 4.68 9.94
C VAL A 263 7.68 5.93 10.78
N ILE A 264 8.28 6.00 11.98
CA ILE A 264 8.19 7.16 12.87
C ILE A 264 8.87 8.39 12.26
N GLU A 265 10.05 8.21 11.66
CA GLU A 265 10.78 9.28 10.95
C GLU A 265 9.95 9.81 9.79
N GLU A 266 9.27 8.94 9.02
CA GLU A 266 8.41 9.39 7.92
C GLU A 266 7.19 10.18 8.41
N TYR A 267 6.56 9.76 9.51
CA TYR A 267 5.52 10.58 10.16
C TYR A 267 6.08 11.93 10.62
N ALA A 268 7.29 11.97 11.18
CA ALA A 268 7.93 13.20 11.63
C ALA A 268 8.23 14.15 10.46
N ARG A 269 8.76 13.65 9.34
CA ARG A 269 8.96 14.43 8.11
C ARG A 269 7.66 15.09 7.66
N ILE A 270 6.56 14.33 7.58
CA ILE A 270 5.26 14.89 7.19
C ILE A 270 4.76 15.92 8.21
N ALA A 271 4.83 15.60 9.50
CA ALA A 271 4.29 16.43 10.57
C ALA A 271 4.99 17.79 10.67
N PHE A 272 6.32 17.81 10.53
CA PHE A 272 7.16 18.97 10.78
C PHE A 272 7.67 19.66 9.52
N ALA A 273 7.35 19.16 8.32
CA ALA A 273 7.79 19.77 7.06
C ALA A 273 7.47 21.27 6.98
N ASP A 274 8.46 22.07 6.64
CA ASP A 274 8.29 23.48 6.35
C ASP A 274 8.37 23.71 4.84
N VAL A 275 7.30 24.26 4.25
CA VAL A 275 7.27 24.53 2.81
C VAL A 275 8.27 25.62 2.42
N THR A 276 8.66 26.49 3.36
CA THR A 276 9.61 27.57 3.11
C THR A 276 11.00 27.07 2.75
N HIS A 277 11.38 25.85 3.17
CA HIS A 277 12.65 25.22 2.77
C HIS A 277 12.73 24.89 1.28
N CYS A 278 11.59 24.84 0.58
CA CYS A 278 11.54 24.66 -0.88
C CYS A 278 11.46 26.00 -1.63
N LEU A 279 11.60 27.13 -0.94
CA LEU A 279 11.35 28.46 -1.47
C LEU A 279 12.55 29.37 -1.21
N ASP A 280 12.77 30.29 -2.13
CA ASP A 280 13.77 31.34 -2.00
C ASP A 280 13.08 32.69 -2.24
N SER A 281 13.06 33.54 -1.20
CA SER A 281 12.47 34.87 -1.27
C SER A 281 13.57 35.93 -1.27
N ARG A 282 13.86 36.46 -2.45
CA ARG A 282 14.85 37.53 -2.68
C ARG A 282 14.23 38.62 -3.53
N ASP A 283 14.50 39.87 -3.17
CA ASP A 283 14.03 41.08 -3.87
C ASP A 283 12.50 41.20 -3.98
N GLY A 284 11.78 40.69 -2.97
CA GLY A 284 10.31 40.67 -2.95
C GLY A 284 9.69 39.62 -3.89
N VAL A 285 10.49 38.75 -4.51
CA VAL A 285 10.03 37.69 -5.41
C VAL A 285 10.32 36.32 -4.81
N THR A 286 9.27 35.54 -4.57
CA THR A 286 9.39 34.15 -4.11
C THR A 286 9.56 33.19 -5.29
N ARG A 287 10.69 32.49 -5.31
CA ARG A 287 11.09 31.52 -6.32
C ARG A 287 11.04 30.10 -5.72
N LEU A 288 10.88 29.12 -6.60
CA LEU A 288 10.99 27.72 -6.24
C LEU A 288 12.49 27.36 -6.14
N ALA A 289 12.92 26.83 -5.00
CA ALA A 289 14.29 26.43 -4.74
C ALA A 289 14.33 24.98 -4.25
N LEU A 290 14.26 24.03 -5.20
CA LEU A 290 14.33 22.61 -4.88
C LEU A 290 15.77 22.07 -4.80
N HIS A 291 16.75 22.83 -5.31
CA HIS A 291 18.16 22.41 -5.31
C HIS A 291 18.78 22.41 -3.91
N ASP A 292 18.36 23.36 -3.06
CA ASP A 292 18.81 23.47 -1.67
C ASP A 292 17.86 22.78 -0.67
N ALA A 293 16.70 22.32 -1.14
CA ALA A 293 15.71 21.68 -0.29
C ALA A 293 16.25 20.35 0.25
N GLN A 294 16.08 20.11 1.54
CA GLN A 294 16.54 18.85 2.13
C GLN A 294 15.68 17.68 1.62
N PRO A 295 16.25 16.47 1.51
CA PRO A 295 15.49 15.27 1.12
C PRO A 295 14.23 15.08 1.97
N GLU A 296 14.28 15.45 3.25
CA GLU A 296 13.17 15.41 4.20
C GLU A 296 12.00 16.30 3.79
N ASP A 297 12.28 17.51 3.28
CA ASP A 297 11.25 18.47 2.86
C ASP A 297 10.55 17.97 1.58
N LEU A 298 11.33 17.44 0.64
CA LEU A 298 10.81 16.86 -0.60
C LEU A 298 9.99 15.60 -0.35
N ALA A 299 10.35 14.80 0.67
CA ALA A 299 9.59 13.63 1.06
C ALA A 299 8.19 13.99 1.60
N ALA A 300 8.02 15.18 2.18
CA ALA A 300 6.71 15.61 2.66
C ALA A 300 5.80 16.19 1.56
N LEU A 301 6.31 16.43 0.36
CA LEU A 301 5.51 16.91 -0.77
C LEU A 301 4.58 15.81 -1.29
N ARG A 302 3.30 16.14 -1.40
CA ARG A 302 2.28 15.30 -2.06
C ARG A 302 2.12 15.66 -3.54
N GLU A 303 2.18 16.94 -3.88
CA GLU A 303 2.00 17.41 -5.26
C GLU A 303 3.04 18.47 -5.59
N LEU A 304 3.71 18.29 -6.73
CA LEU A 304 4.59 19.26 -7.35
C LEU A 304 4.07 19.55 -8.77
N VAL A 305 3.84 20.83 -9.06
CA VAL A 305 3.59 21.30 -10.43
C VAL A 305 4.61 22.38 -10.73
N VAL A 306 5.35 22.22 -11.82
CA VAL A 306 6.31 23.20 -12.31
C VAL A 306 5.98 23.48 -13.77
N LYS A 307 5.90 24.77 -14.13
CA LYS A 307 5.94 25.22 -15.52
C LYS A 307 7.20 26.05 -15.69
N GLN A 308 8.07 25.63 -16.60
CA GLN A 308 9.32 26.32 -16.89
C GLN A 308 9.47 26.56 -18.38
N HIS A 309 10.13 27.66 -18.71
CA HIS A 309 10.58 27.96 -20.05
C HIS A 309 12.00 27.43 -20.21
N ILE A 310 12.16 26.42 -21.05
CA ILE A 310 13.44 25.78 -21.41
C ILE A 310 13.90 26.29 -22.77
N GLU A 311 15.23 26.31 -22.97
CA GLU A 311 15.89 26.66 -24.23
C GLU A 311 15.44 28.04 -24.77
N ARG A 312 15.65 29.10 -24.00
CA ARG A 312 15.34 30.46 -24.47
C ARG A 312 16.16 30.79 -25.71
N ALA A 313 15.55 31.55 -26.62
CA ALA A 313 16.22 32.03 -27.84
C ALA A 313 17.45 32.92 -27.54
N ASP A 314 17.53 33.48 -26.32
CA ASP A 314 18.65 34.27 -25.82
C ASP A 314 19.77 33.43 -25.18
N GLY A 315 19.63 32.11 -25.10
CA GLY A 315 20.60 31.21 -24.44
C GLY A 315 20.68 31.36 -22.92
N GLY A 316 19.77 32.12 -22.31
CA GLY A 316 19.73 32.34 -20.86
C GLY A 316 19.26 31.11 -20.07
N PRO A 317 19.50 31.10 -18.75
CA PRO A 317 19.09 30.00 -17.88
C PRO A 317 17.57 29.76 -17.93
N PRO A 318 17.12 28.53 -17.63
CA PRO A 318 15.71 28.20 -17.54
C PRO A 318 14.99 29.14 -16.57
N VAL A 319 13.75 29.51 -16.89
CA VAL A 319 12.92 30.32 -15.98
C VAL A 319 11.66 29.60 -15.61
N THR A 320 11.48 29.40 -14.30
CA THR A 320 10.23 28.91 -13.72
C THR A 320 9.16 29.98 -13.87
N LEU A 321 8.15 29.70 -14.70
CA LEU A 321 7.02 30.58 -14.99
C LEU A 321 5.97 30.54 -13.89
N SER A 322 5.67 29.34 -13.39
CA SER A 322 4.71 29.14 -12.30
C SER A 322 4.98 27.81 -11.62
N TRP A 323 4.70 27.73 -10.33
CA TRP A 323 4.86 26.52 -9.56
C TRP A 323 3.70 26.35 -8.56
N ARG A 324 3.52 25.12 -8.10
CA ARG A 324 2.59 24.78 -7.02
C ARG A 324 3.18 23.62 -6.22
N LEU A 325 3.21 23.80 -4.91
CA LEU A 325 3.56 22.76 -3.94
C LEU A 325 2.33 22.43 -3.10
N LYS A 326 2.15 21.16 -2.76
CA LYS A 326 1.25 20.74 -1.69
C LYS A 326 1.96 19.75 -0.79
N LEU A 327 1.98 20.03 0.50
CA LEU A 327 2.41 19.08 1.51
C LEU A 327 1.38 17.97 1.70
N ALA A 328 1.84 16.83 2.18
CA ALA A 328 0.99 15.80 2.77
C ALA A 328 0.23 16.36 3.99
N ARG A 329 -0.81 15.65 4.39
CA ARG A 329 -1.65 16.04 5.52
C ARG A 329 -0.90 15.87 6.84
N LYS A 330 -0.64 16.99 7.53
CA LYS A 330 0.13 17.02 8.79
C LYS A 330 -0.64 16.50 9.99
N ASP A 331 -1.96 16.74 10.03
CA ASP A 331 -2.82 16.46 11.17
C ASP A 331 -2.77 14.99 11.61
N ARG A 332 -2.92 14.06 10.67
CA ARG A 332 -2.84 12.63 10.98
C ARG A 332 -1.45 12.13 11.34
N ALA A 333 -0.40 12.75 10.79
CA ALA A 333 0.97 12.41 11.15
C ALA A 333 1.26 12.83 12.60
N LEU A 334 0.81 14.02 13.00
CA LEU A 334 0.88 14.49 14.39
C LEU A 334 0.09 13.55 15.32
N ASP A 335 -1.14 13.18 14.96
CA ASP A 335 -1.94 12.21 15.73
C ASP A 335 -1.24 10.85 15.89
N ALA A 336 -0.52 10.39 14.86
CA ALA A 336 0.25 9.15 14.91
C ALA A 336 1.44 9.27 15.88
N LEU A 337 2.20 10.36 15.81
CA LEU A 337 3.34 10.62 16.71
C LEU A 337 2.90 10.77 18.17
N VAL A 338 1.80 11.48 18.40
CA VAL A 338 1.18 11.66 19.72
C VAL A 338 0.76 10.32 20.31
N ARG A 339 0.12 9.44 19.52
CA ARG A 339 -0.24 8.08 19.94
C ARG A 339 0.99 7.24 20.27
N HIS A 340 2.04 7.33 19.47
CA HIS A 340 3.31 6.63 19.73
C HIS A 340 3.95 7.07 21.06
N ARG A 341 3.91 8.37 21.36
CA ARG A 341 4.46 8.94 22.61
C ARG A 341 3.55 8.77 23.83
N GLY A 342 2.30 8.33 23.64
CA GLY A 342 1.33 8.18 24.73
C GLY A 342 0.87 9.50 25.35
N LEU A 343 1.01 10.64 24.66
CA LEU A 343 0.80 11.98 25.23
C LEU A 343 -0.66 12.27 25.62
N PHE A 344 -1.64 11.60 24.99
CA PHE A 344 -3.05 11.74 25.34
C PHE A 344 -3.66 10.35 25.62
N SER A 345 -3.52 9.87 26.86
CA SER A 345 -4.37 8.80 27.35
C SER A 345 -5.72 9.42 27.75
N LYS A 346 -6.84 8.86 27.27
CA LYS A 346 -8.16 9.22 27.82
C LYS A 346 -8.26 8.62 29.23
N THR A 347 -7.90 9.39 30.25
CA THR A 347 -8.30 9.08 31.63
C THR A 347 -9.83 9.13 31.66
N LYS A 348 -10.48 7.99 31.94
CA LYS A 348 -11.87 8.01 32.37
C LYS A 348 -11.92 8.89 33.63
N PRO A 349 -12.84 9.86 33.76
CA PRO A 349 -13.00 10.56 35.02
C PRO A 349 -13.30 9.49 36.08
N SER A 350 -12.51 9.49 37.16
CA SER A 350 -12.77 8.63 38.31
C SER A 350 -14.16 8.98 38.83
N SER A 351 -15.11 8.06 38.66
CA SER A 351 -16.38 8.14 39.38
C SER A 351 -16.06 8.05 40.87
N SER A 352 -16.08 9.21 41.52
CA SER A 352 -16.07 9.32 42.98
C SER A 352 -17.47 9.14 43.52
#